data_AF-A0A930GU42-F1
#
_entry.id   AF-A0A930GU42-F1
#
_cell.length_a   1.000
_cell.length_b   1.000
_cell.length_c   1.000
_cell.angle_alpha   90.00
_cell.angle_beta   90.00
_cell.angle_gamma   90.00
#
_symmetry.space_group_name_H-M   'P 1'
#
loop_
_entity.id
_entity.type
_entity.pdbx_description
1 polymer ?
#
loop_
_entity_poly.entity_id
_entity_poly.type
_entity_poly.pdbx_seq_one_letter_code
_entity_poly.pdbx_strand_id
1 'polypeptide(L)'
;MTLFLISALRAVIEMLGLCLVGQGVLHVLAGRRRETNRIYQLFDLITRPPRRAIALAMPGTSGKTIGLVCFIVLLLLWLGLAYLRKFI
;
A
#
# COMPACT_ATOMS: atom_id res chain seq x y z
N MET A 1 -11.13 -18.91 14.41
CA MET A 1 -9.73 -18.63 14.01
C MET A 1 -9.64 -17.93 12.65
N THR A 2 -10.38 -18.39 11.64
CA THR A 2 -10.44 -17.78 10.30
C THR A 2 -10.87 -16.30 10.29
N LEU A 3 -11.93 -15.93 11.02
CA LEU A 3 -12.39 -14.53 11.13
C LEU A 3 -11.36 -13.58 11.75
N PHE A 4 -10.57 -14.05 12.72
CA PHE A 4 -9.48 -13.27 13.31
C PHE A 4 -8.39 -13.02 12.28
N LEU A 5 -8.00 -14.04 11.52
CA LEU A 5 -6.98 -13.94 10.48
C LEU A 5 -7.38 -12.98 9.36
N ILE A 6 -8.64 -13.03 8.92
CA ILE A 6 -9.20 -12.10 7.93
C ILE A 6 -9.17 -10.66 8.46
N SER A 7 -9.56 -10.47 9.73
CA SER A 7 -9.58 -9.13 10.34
C SER A 7 -8.16 -8.57 10.53
N ALA A 8 -7.22 -9.39 10.96
CA ALA A 8 -5.81 -9.02 11.09
C ALA A 8 -5.20 -8.64 9.73
N LEU A 9 -5.44 -9.46 8.70
CA LEU A 9 -4.94 -9.17 7.35
C LEU A 9 -5.55 -7.88 6.79
N ARG A 10 -6.84 -7.64 7.03
CA ARG A 10 -7.52 -6.40 6.63
C ARG A 10 -6.90 -5.17 7.32
N ALA A 11 -6.58 -5.26 8.61
CA ALA A 11 -5.92 -4.17 9.34
C ALA A 11 -4.51 -3.88 8.78
N VAL A 12 -3.74 -4.92 8.43
CA VAL A 12 -2.43 -4.76 7.79
C VAL A 12 -2.57 -4.09 6.42
N ILE A 13 -3.51 -4.53 5.59
CA ILE A 13 -3.75 -3.94 4.27
C ILE A 13 -4.19 -2.47 4.39
N GLU A 14 -5.04 -2.16 5.37
CA GLU A 14 -5.46 -0.78 5.65
C GLU A 14 -4.29 0.11 6.04
N MET A 15 -3.43 -0.37 6.96
CA MET A 15 -2.20 0.34 7.34
C MET A 15 -1.29 0.58 6.13
N LEU A 16 -1.10 -0.42 5.26
CA LEU A 16 -0.30 -0.29 4.03
C LEU A 16 -0.91 0.74 3.07
N GLY A 17 -2.23 0.73 2.90
CA GLY A 17 -2.97 1.70 2.09
C GLY A 17 -2.78 3.12 2.61
N LEU A 18 -2.93 3.32 3.92
CA LEU A 18 -2.71 4.60 4.58
C LEU A 18 -1.25 5.06 4.47
N CYS A 19 -0.27 4.15 4.52
CA CYS A 19 1.14 4.48 4.27
C CYS A 19 1.36 5.01 2.85
N LEU A 20 0.75 4.39 1.82
CA LEU A 20 0.86 4.87 0.44
C LEU A 20 0.20 6.24 0.27
N VAL A 21 -0.97 6.47 0.90
CA VAL A 21 -1.61 7.80 0.93
C VAL A 21 -0.70 8.81 1.62
N GLY A 22 -0.13 8.45 2.77
CA GLY A 22 0.83 9.26 3.50
C GLY A 22 2.06 9.61 2.66
N GLN A 23 2.61 8.67 1.89
CA GLN A 23 3.68 8.95 0.93
C GLN A 23 3.24 9.90 -0.17
N GLY A 24 2.01 9.75 -0.70
CA GLY A 24 1.45 10.68 -1.69
C GLY A 24 1.30 12.10 -1.13
N VAL A 25 0.78 12.24 0.08
CA VAL A 25 0.66 13.53 0.78
C VAL A 25 2.04 14.14 1.06
N LEU A 26 2.97 13.35 1.59
CA LEU A 26 4.35 13.80 1.82
C LEU A 26 5.07 14.14 0.51
N HIS A 27 4.74 13.49 -0.59
CA HIS A 27 5.27 13.82 -1.91
C HIS A 27 4.81 15.21 -2.37
N VAL A 28 3.56 15.56 -2.11
CA VAL A 28 3.01 16.89 -2.42
C VAL A 28 3.59 17.96 -1.48
N LEU A 29 3.69 17.66 -0.17
CA LEU A 29 4.16 18.63 0.83
C LEU A 29 5.67 18.84 0.83
N ALA A 30 6.47 17.77 0.78
CA ALA A 30 7.94 17.85 0.89
C ALA A 30 8.64 18.04 -0.48
N GLY A 31 7.92 17.85 -1.59
CA GLY A 31 8.41 18.10 -2.95
C GLY A 31 9.73 17.37 -3.25
N ARG A 32 10.81 18.12 -3.51
CA ARG A 32 12.14 17.57 -3.84
C ARG A 32 12.97 17.10 -2.62
N ARG A 33 12.63 17.50 -1.39
CA ARG A 33 13.38 17.06 -0.17
C ARG A 33 12.84 15.79 0.48
N ARG A 34 11.94 15.08 -0.21
CA ARG A 34 11.31 13.83 0.26
C ARG A 34 12.30 12.73 0.62
N GLU A 35 13.46 12.69 -0.02
CA GLU A 35 14.49 11.66 0.20
C GLU A 35 15.17 11.80 1.56
N THR A 36 15.24 13.03 2.10
CA THR A 36 15.79 13.30 3.43
C THR A 36 14.77 13.07 4.56
N ASN A 37 13.49 12.89 4.23
CA ASN A 37 12.44 12.74 5.23
C ASN A 37 12.38 11.30 5.75
N ARG A 38 12.77 11.09 7.01
CA ARG A 38 12.78 9.77 7.66
C ARG A 38 11.40 9.10 7.65
N ILE A 39 10.32 9.88 7.75
CA ILE A 39 8.94 9.34 7.73
C ILE A 39 8.63 8.78 6.33
N TYR A 40 9.03 9.48 5.28
CA TYR A 40 8.85 9.00 3.91
C TYR A 40 9.64 7.71 3.66
N GLN A 41 10.87 7.61 4.18
CA GLN A 41 11.70 6.40 4.10
C GLN A 41 11.08 5.23 4.86
N LEU A 42 10.49 5.47 6.03
CA LEU A 42 9.79 4.45 6.80
C LEU A 42 8.59 3.89 6.01
N PHE A 43 7.77 4.78 5.44
CA PHE A 43 6.67 4.32 4.59
C PHE A 43 7.16 3.65 3.30
N ASP A 44 8.29 4.07 2.71
CA ASP A 44 8.89 3.39 1.56
C ASP A 44 9.32 1.98 1.93
N LEU A 45 9.95 1.82 3.09
CA LEU A 45 10.40 0.53 3.59
C LEU A 45 9.23 -0.43 3.81
N ILE A 46 8.14 0.06 4.41
CA ILE A 46 6.95 -0.75 4.69
C ILE A 46 6.19 -1.10 3.38
N THR A 47 6.12 -0.17 2.42
CA THR A 47 5.39 -0.36 1.15
C THR A 47 6.22 -0.99 0.03
N ARG A 48 7.53 -1.17 0.23
CA ARG A 48 8.45 -1.85 -0.70
C ARG A 48 7.99 -3.23 -1.13
N PRO A 49 7.66 -4.18 -0.22
CA PRO A 49 7.26 -5.53 -0.63
C PRO A 49 6.05 -5.55 -1.59
N PRO A 50 4.90 -4.91 -1.29
CA PRO A 50 3.76 -4.94 -2.20
C PRO A 50 4.07 -4.17 -3.50
N ARG A 51 4.80 -3.05 -3.45
CA ARG A 51 5.24 -2.34 -4.67
C ARG A 51 6.13 -3.19 -5.56
N ARG A 52 7.02 -4.01 -4.98
CA ARG A 52 7.90 -4.90 -5.73
C ARG A 52 7.12 -6.03 -6.39
N ALA A 53 6.09 -6.56 -5.73
CA ALA A 53 5.17 -7.52 -6.34
C ALA A 53 4.47 -6.93 -7.58
N ILE A 54 3.99 -5.68 -7.48
CA ILE A 54 3.39 -4.98 -8.64
C ILE A 54 4.42 -4.69 -9.74
N ALA A 55 5.64 -4.27 -9.37
CA ALA A 55 6.71 -4.00 -10.32
C ALA A 55 7.14 -5.26 -11.10
N LEU A 56 7.10 -6.42 -10.46
CA LEU A 56 7.34 -7.72 -11.10
C LEU A 56 6.21 -8.10 -12.07
N ALA A 57 4.96 -7.75 -11.73
CA ALA A 57 3.81 -8.00 -12.59
C ALA A 57 3.73 -7.03 -13.80
N MET A 58 4.22 -5.80 -13.66
CA MET A 58 4.24 -4.77 -14.71
C MET A 58 5.65 -4.17 -14.92
N PRO A 59 6.58 -4.94 -15.51
CA PRO A 59 7.92 -4.44 -15.81
C PRO A 59 7.84 -3.29 -16.84
N GLY A 60 8.59 -2.21 -16.60
CA GLY A 60 8.67 -1.06 -17.53
C GLY A 60 7.76 0.13 -17.21
N THR A 61 6.93 0.04 -16.17
CA THR A 61 6.03 1.14 -15.79
C THR A 61 6.75 2.15 -14.88
N SER A 62 6.44 3.44 -15.01
CA SER A 62 6.98 4.48 -14.12
C SER A 62 6.67 4.22 -12.65
N GLY A 63 7.61 4.57 -11.76
CA GLY A 63 7.48 4.35 -10.32
C GLY A 63 6.24 5.00 -9.67
N LYS A 64 5.73 6.12 -10.21
CA LYS A 64 4.46 6.73 -9.78
C LYS A 64 3.26 5.82 -10.04
N THR A 65 3.20 5.22 -11.22
CA THR A 65 2.11 4.32 -11.60
C THR A 65 2.16 3.04 -10.79
N ILE A 66 3.36 2.48 -10.53
CA ILE A 66 3.52 1.32 -9.66
C ILE A 66 2.95 1.60 -8.26
N GLY A 67 3.23 2.78 -7.70
CA GLY A 67 2.64 3.20 -6.43
C GLY A 67 1.12 3.31 -6.47
N LEU A 68 0.57 3.90 -7.53
CA LEU A 68 -0.89 4.02 -7.73
C LEU A 68 -1.56 2.66 -7.89
N VAL A 69 -1.00 1.78 -8.72
CA VAL A 69 -1.51 0.42 -8.94
C VAL A 69 -1.43 -0.38 -7.64
N CYS A 70 -0.33 -0.26 -6.89
CA CYS A 70 -0.20 -0.89 -5.57
C CYS A 70 -1.30 -0.43 -4.60
N PHE A 71 -1.64 0.86 -4.61
CA PHE A 71 -2.73 1.38 -3.79
C PHE A 71 -4.09 0.79 -4.21
N ILE A 72 -4.38 0.77 -5.52
CA ILE A 72 -5.62 0.20 -6.06
C ILE A 72 -5.73 -1.29 -5.70
N VAL A 73 -4.65 -2.05 -5.85
CA VAL A 73 -4.62 -3.49 -5.52
C VAL A 73 -4.86 -3.71 -4.02
N LEU A 74 -4.20 -2.94 -3.15
CA LEU A 74 -4.44 -3.01 -1.69
C LEU A 74 -5.89 -2.64 -1.34
N LEU A 75 -6.46 -1.63 -2.00
CA LEU A 75 -7.85 -1.22 -1.80
C LEU A 75 -8.83 -2.34 -2.21
N LEU A 76 -8.59 -2.97 -3.36
CA LEU A 76 -9.39 -4.10 -3.84
C LEU A 76 -9.24 -5.32 -2.91
N LEU A 77 -8.04 -5.62 -2.43
CA LEU A 77 -7.81 -6.69 -1.46
C LEU A 77 -8.55 -6.42 -0.15
N TRP A 78 -8.48 -5.19 0.37
CA TRP A 78 -9.21 -4.80 1.58
C TRP A 78 -10.72 -4.97 1.42
N LEU A 79 -11.27 -4.55 0.28
CA LEU A 79 -12.69 -4.68 -0.03
C LEU A 79 -13.10 -6.15 -0.22
N GLY A 80 -12.27 -6.93 -0.91
CA GLY A 80 -12.46 -8.37 -1.12
C GLY A 80 -12.47 -9.13 0.22
N LEU A 81 -11.54 -8.81 1.13
CA LEU A 81 -11.53 -9.38 2.49
C LEU A 81 -12.78 -8.97 3.29
N ALA A 82 -13.23 -7.72 3.15
CA ALA A 82 -14.46 -7.26 3.81
C ALA A 82 -15.69 -8.03 3.31
N TYR A 83 -15.74 -8.30 2.01
CA TYR A 83 -16.82 -9.06 1.39
C TYR A 83 -16.77 -10.54 1.81
N LEU A 84 -15.57 -11.14 1.83
CA LEU A 84 -15.37 -12.52 2.26
C LEU A 84 -15.74 -12.72 3.73
N ARG A 85 -15.44 -11.74 4.59
CA ARG A 85 -15.90 -11.73 5.99
C ARG A 85 -17.43 -11.69 6.11
N LYS A 86 -18.13 -11.11 5.14
CA LYS A 86 -19.61 -11.06 5.15
C LYS A 86 -20.23 -12.38 4.69
N PHE A 87 -19.51 -13.16 3.88
CA PHE A 87 -19.96 -14.46 3.35
C PHE A 87 -19.66 -15.64 4.28
N ILE A 88 -18.67 -15.50 5.18
CA ILE A 88 -18.30 -16.47 6.22
C ILE A 88 -19.02 -16.14 7.52
#